data_AF-A0A2G9YM57-F1
#
_entry.id   AF-A0A2G9YM57-F1
#
_cell.length_a   1.000
_cell.length_b   1.000
_cell.length_c   1.000
_cell.angle_alpha   90.00
_cell.angle_beta   90.00
_cell.angle_gamma   90.00
#
_symmetry.space_group_name_H-M   'P 1'
#
loop_
_entity.id
_entity.type
_entity.pdbx_description
1 polymer ?
#
loop_
_entity_poly.entity_id
_entity_poly.type
_entity_poly.pdbx_seq_one_letter_code
_entity_poly.pdbx_strand_id
1 'polypeptide(L)'
;MRDMTIKELRNRLKVIEKLKFVPTHRIGDTGIGKTLEDLLEIKENNIPLCDIGKTAELKAYRKDATSMQTLFTLEPRPKGGDRDRFLLDNLVKSFFSC
;
A
#
# COMPACT_ATOMS: atom_id res chain seq x y z
N MET A 1 13.35 -3.79 10.67
CA MET A 1 12.40 -4.02 9.56
C MET A 1 12.06 -5.49 9.58
N ARG A 2 10.80 -5.87 9.76
CA ARG A 2 10.46 -7.30 9.84
C ARG A 2 10.42 -7.85 8.42
N ASP A 3 11.31 -8.78 8.12
CA ASP A 3 11.32 -9.42 6.81
C ASP A 3 10.25 -10.54 6.82
N MET A 4 9.16 -10.34 6.08
CA MET A 4 8.01 -11.24 6.03
C MET A 4 7.93 -11.88 4.66
N THR A 5 7.77 -13.21 4.61
CA THR A 5 7.54 -13.93 3.35
C THR A 5 6.07 -13.85 2.92
N ILE A 6 5.79 -14.01 1.62
CA ILE A 6 4.42 -14.06 1.10
C ILE A 6 3.57 -15.16 1.76
N LYS A 7 4.20 -16.30 2.11
CA LYS A 7 3.52 -17.39 2.81
C LYS A 7 3.09 -16.98 4.22
N GLU A 8 3.96 -16.28 4.95
CA GLU A 8 3.66 -15.77 6.27
C GLU A 8 2.56 -14.70 6.22
N LEU A 9 2.63 -13.79 5.25
CA LEU A 9 1.59 -12.78 5.02
C LEU A 9 0.22 -13.44 4.81
N ARG A 10 0.14 -14.46 3.95
CA ARG A 10 -1.11 -15.20 3.69
C ARG A 10 -1.67 -15.82 4.96
N ASN A 11 -0.82 -16.39 5.82
CA ASN A 11 -1.26 -16.98 7.08
C ASN A 11 -1.79 -15.92 8.05
N ARG A 12 -1.10 -14.78 8.17
CA ARG A 12 -1.53 -13.66 9.02
C ARG A 12 -2.86 -13.06 8.55
N LEU A 13 -3.04 -12.87 7.24
CA LEU A 13 -4.30 -12.38 6.68
C LEU A 13 -5.48 -13.31 7.00
N LYS A 14 -5.28 -14.64 6.97
CA LYS A 14 -6.30 -15.62 7.41
C LYS A 14 -6.63 -15.52 8.91
N VAL A 15 -5.66 -15.13 9.74
CA VAL A 15 -5.91 -14.88 11.17
C VAL A 15 -6.72 -13.60 11.34
N ILE A 16 -6.37 -12.53 10.61
CA ILE A 16 -7.09 -11.25 10.63
C ILE A 16 -8.54 -11.42 10.15
N GLU A 17 -8.78 -12.21 9.09
CA GLU A 17 -10.12 -12.52 8.59
C GLU A 17 -11.02 -13.12 9.69
N LYS A 18 -10.46 -13.96 10.57
CA LYS A 18 -11.20 -14.59 11.68
C LYS A 18 -11.59 -13.60 12.78
N LEU A 19 -10.93 -12.43 12.87
CA LEU A 19 -11.31 -11.38 13.82
C LEU A 19 -12.62 -10.70 13.44
N LYS A 20 -13.10 -10.90 12.20
CA LYS A 20 -14.31 -10.29 11.62
C LYS A 20 -14.26 -8.76 11.60
N PHE A 21 -14.63 -8.12 12.70
CA PHE A 21 -14.72 -6.67 12.80
C PHE A 21 -13.64 -6.16 13.75
N VAL A 22 -12.74 -5.34 13.21
CA VAL A 22 -11.66 -4.70 13.97
C VAL A 22 -11.94 -3.20 14.03
N PRO A 23 -11.93 -2.57 15.23
CA PRO A 23 -12.06 -1.13 15.34
C PRO A 23 -10.87 -0.44 14.67
N THR A 24 -11.12 0.69 13.99
CA THR A 24 -10.05 1.45 13.33
C THR A 24 -9.06 2.01 14.35
N HIS A 25 -7.77 1.95 14.03
CA HIS A 25 -6.70 2.51 14.87
C HIS A 25 -6.43 4.01 14.61
N ARG A 26 -6.98 4.57 13.53
CA ARG A 26 -6.87 5.99 13.18
C ARG A 26 -8.21 6.51 12.68
N ILE A 27 -8.54 7.75 13.04
CA ILE A 27 -9.73 8.46 12.55
C ILE A 27 -9.47 8.92 11.11
N GLY A 28 -10.45 8.74 10.21
CA GLY A 28 -10.39 9.16 8.82
C GLY A 28 -10.10 8.03 7.83
N ASP A 29 -9.95 8.38 6.55
CA ASP A 29 -9.90 7.41 5.44
C ASP A 29 -8.63 6.56 5.45
N THR A 30 -7.52 7.11 5.94
CA THR A 30 -6.24 6.36 6.11
C THR A 30 -6.30 5.31 7.22
N GLY A 31 -7.41 5.26 7.98
CA GLY A 31 -7.59 4.32 9.08
C GLY A 31 -7.51 2.85 8.67
N ILE A 32 -7.99 2.51 7.47
CA ILE A 32 -7.99 1.11 7.00
C ILE A 32 -6.58 0.58 6.76
N GLY A 33 -5.71 1.39 6.12
CA GLY A 33 -4.31 1.04 5.88
C GLY A 33 -3.56 0.94 7.21
N LYS A 34 -3.70 1.96 8.06
CA LYS A 34 -3.06 1.99 9.36
C LYS A 34 -3.43 0.80 10.25
N THR A 35 -4.71 0.45 10.29
CA THR A 35 -5.20 -0.69 11.07
C THR A 35 -4.61 -2.00 10.56
N LEU A 36 -4.51 -2.19 9.24
CA LEU A 36 -3.92 -3.39 8.66
C LEU A 36 -2.41 -3.49 8.96
N GLU A 37 -1.68 -2.38 8.83
CA GLU A 37 -0.26 -2.31 9.17
C GLU A 37 -0.01 -2.69 10.63
N ASP A 38 -0.80 -2.15 11.55
CA ASP A 38 -0.68 -2.43 12.98
C ASP A 38 -1.00 -3.90 13.29
N LEU A 39 -2.04 -4.48 12.68
CA LEU A 39 -2.37 -5.91 12.83
C LEU A 39 -1.29 -6.84 12.27
N LEU A 40 -0.56 -6.41 11.24
CA LEU A 40 0.56 -7.14 10.66
C LEU A 40 1.89 -6.83 11.36
N GLU A 41 1.88 -5.96 12.37
CA GLU A 41 3.05 -5.47 13.10
C GLU A 41 4.10 -4.82 12.17
N ILE A 42 3.63 -4.12 11.14
CA ILE A 42 4.42 -3.35 10.20
C ILE A 42 4.53 -1.92 10.74
N LYS A 43 5.76 -1.41 10.85
CA LYS A 43 6.00 -0.03 11.29
C LYS A 43 5.75 0.93 10.13
N GLU A 44 4.77 1.82 10.31
CA GLU A 44 4.48 2.93 9.39
C GLU A 44 5.77 3.70 9.08
N ASN A 45 6.07 3.85 7.79
CA ASN A 45 7.24 4.56 7.29
C ASN A 45 6.88 5.25 5.97
N ASN A 46 7.62 6.30 5.59
CA ASN A 46 7.40 7.04 4.34
C ASN A 46 8.55 6.77 3.33
N ILE A 47 9.12 5.57 3.38
CA ILE A 47 10.22 5.19 2.49
C ILE A 47 9.57 4.57 1.25
N PRO A 48 9.97 4.94 0.02
CA PRO A 48 9.45 4.34 -1.22
C PRO A 48 10.06 2.95 -1.44
N LEU A 49 9.92 2.06 -0.46
CA LEU A 49 10.35 0.68 -0.48
C LEU A 49 9.17 -0.21 -0.12
N CYS A 50 9.19 -1.43 -0.64
CA CYS A 50 8.14 -2.41 -0.38
C CYS A 50 8.01 -2.75 1.11
N ASP A 51 6.76 -2.80 1.61
CA ASP A 51 6.43 -3.15 2.99
C ASP A 51 6.78 -4.60 3.36
N ILE A 52 6.66 -5.51 2.39
CA ILE A 52 6.80 -6.96 2.59
C ILE A 52 8.07 -7.45 1.91
N GLY A 53 9.08 -7.73 2.73
CA GLY A 53 10.29 -8.46 2.37
C GLY A 53 10.93 -8.05 1.06
N LYS A 54 10.90 -6.74 0.73
CA LYS A 54 11.43 -6.16 -0.52
C LYS A 54 10.84 -6.73 -1.81
N THR A 55 9.71 -7.43 -1.73
CA THR A 55 9.10 -8.16 -2.85
C THR A 55 7.67 -7.74 -3.13
N ALA A 56 6.96 -7.17 -2.14
CA ALA A 56 5.58 -6.75 -2.33
C ALA A 56 5.22 -5.50 -1.51
N GLU A 57 4.39 -4.65 -2.12
CA GLU A 57 3.77 -3.49 -1.51
C GLU A 57 2.41 -3.87 -0.91
N LEU A 58 2.09 -3.38 0.29
CA LEU A 58 0.81 -3.64 0.93
C LEU A 58 -0.15 -2.46 0.72
N LYS A 59 -1.32 -2.70 0.11
CA LYS A 59 -2.38 -1.69 -0.03
C LYS A 59 -3.71 -2.23 0.54
N ALA A 60 -4.39 -1.40 1.33
CA ALA A 60 -5.72 -1.71 1.86
C ALA A 60 -6.80 -0.88 1.14
N TYR A 61 -7.89 -1.52 0.74
CA TYR A 61 -9.00 -0.89 0.03
C TYR A 61 -10.34 -1.44 0.51
N ARG A 62 -11.37 -0.59 0.59
CA ARG A 62 -12.73 -1.02 0.97
C ARG A 62 -13.42 -1.63 -0.24
N LYS A 63 -13.96 -2.84 -0.11
CA LYS A 63 -14.57 -3.60 -1.23
C LYS A 63 -15.64 -2.81 -1.99
N ASP A 64 -16.49 -2.09 -1.28
CA ASP A 64 -17.62 -1.36 -1.88
C ASP A 64 -17.28 0.10 -2.23
N ALA A 65 -16.03 0.51 -2.05
CA ALA A 65 -15.63 1.86 -2.44
C ALA A 65 -15.53 1.98 -3.97
N THR A 66 -16.00 3.11 -4.50
CA THR A 66 -15.99 3.44 -5.93
C THR A 66 -14.80 4.33 -6.32
N SER A 67 -13.98 4.74 -5.35
CA SER A 67 -12.80 5.56 -5.53
C SER A 67 -11.66 4.84 -6.28
N MET A 68 -10.70 5.59 -6.80
CA MET A 68 -9.48 4.98 -7.35
C MET A 68 -8.56 4.51 -6.23
N GLN A 69 -7.87 3.38 -6.45
CA GLN A 69 -6.81 2.92 -5.55
C GLN A 69 -5.51 3.67 -5.84
N THR A 70 -5.00 4.40 -4.86
CA THR A 70 -3.71 5.09 -4.97
C THR A 70 -2.56 4.07 -4.99
N LEU A 71 -1.80 4.04 -6.08
CA LEU A 71 -0.63 3.17 -6.21
C LEU A 71 0.61 3.81 -5.56
N PHE A 72 0.93 5.03 -5.96
CA PHE A 72 2.04 5.82 -5.44
C PHE A 72 1.73 7.31 -5.61
N THR A 73 2.47 8.16 -4.89
CA THR A 73 2.46 9.61 -5.09
C THR A 73 3.81 10.01 -5.66
N LEU A 74 3.80 10.73 -6.78
CA LEU A 74 5.02 11.24 -7.40
C LEU A 74 4.87 12.73 -7.64
N GLU A 75 5.88 13.48 -7.20
CA GLU A 75 5.93 14.91 -7.47
C GLU A 75 6.24 15.16 -8.96
N PRO A 76 5.51 16.08 -9.63
CA PRO A 76 5.76 16.39 -11.04
C PRO A 76 7.14 17.02 -11.21
N ARG A 77 7.85 16.59 -12.28
CA ARG A 77 9.13 17.18 -12.70
C ARG A 77 9.00 17.68 -14.14
N PRO A 78 9.47 18.89 -14.49
CA PRO A 78 9.92 19.96 -13.59
C PRO A 78 8.76 20.57 -12.78
N LYS A 79 9.07 21.25 -11.67
CA LYS A 79 8.06 21.94 -10.86
C LYS A 79 7.28 22.92 -11.74
N GLY A 80 6.00 22.63 -12.00
CA GLY A 80 5.11 23.45 -12.82
C GLY A 80 4.95 23.03 -14.29
N GLY A 81 5.50 21.88 -14.73
CA GLY A 81 5.34 21.36 -16.10
C GLY A 81 4.02 20.63 -16.37
N ASP A 82 3.68 20.48 -17.66
CA ASP A 82 2.46 19.81 -18.13
C ASP A 82 2.34 18.36 -17.61
N ARG A 83 1.16 18.09 -17.04
CA ARG A 83 0.95 17.12 -15.96
C ARG A 83 0.64 15.70 -16.45
N ASP A 84 0.17 15.54 -17.69
CA ASP A 84 -0.83 14.50 -17.95
C ASP A 84 -0.38 13.31 -18.81
N ARG A 85 0.81 13.33 -19.42
CA ARG A 85 1.23 12.22 -20.33
C ARG A 85 2.56 11.56 -20.01
N PHE A 86 3.54 12.31 -19.52
CA PHE A 86 4.88 11.76 -19.29
C PHE A 86 4.93 10.66 -18.22
N LEU A 87 4.04 10.74 -17.22
CA LEU A 87 3.95 9.76 -16.14
C LEU A 87 3.31 8.44 -16.58
N LEU A 88 2.30 8.47 -17.45
CA LEU A 88 1.64 7.26 -17.94
C LEU A 88 2.54 6.51 -18.92
N ASP A 89 3.20 7.23 -19.82
CA ASP A 89 3.96 6.64 -20.93
C ASP A 89 5.27 5.96 -20.50
N ASN A 90 5.88 6.41 -19.39
CA ASN A 90 7.20 5.94 -18.94
C ASN A 90 7.17 4.99 -17.75
N LEU A 91 6.10 4.95 -16.96
CA LEU A 91 6.11 4.34 -15.63
C LEU A 91 5.61 2.88 -15.63
N VAL A 92 4.71 2.53 -16.56
CA VAL A 92 4.29 1.13 -16.78
C VAL A 92 5.48 0.24 -17.19
N LYS A 93 6.51 0.81 -17.82
CA LYS A 93 7.68 0.03 -18.29
C LYS A 93 8.73 -0.23 -17.21
N SER A 94 8.85 0.62 -16.19
CA SER A 94 9.93 0.52 -15.20
C SER A 94 9.56 -0.19 -13.90
N PHE A 95 8.28 -0.27 -13.53
CA PHE A 95 7.86 -0.85 -12.24
C PHE A 95 7.29 -2.28 -12.34
N PHE A 96 6.85 -2.71 -13.53
CA PHE A 96 6.42 -4.09 -13.78
C PHE A 96 7.58 -5.05 -14.13
N SER A 97 8.84 -4.63 -13.94
CA SER A 97 10.02 -5.49 -14.16
C SER A 97 10.61 -6.06 -12.86
N CYS A 98 9.90 -5.96 -11.73
CA CYS A 98 10.25 -6.69 -10.52
C CYS A 98 9.62 -8.09 -10.54
#